data_AF-J0ZHZ9-F1
#
_entry.id   AF-J0ZHZ9-F1
#
_cell.length_a   1.000
_cell.length_b   1.000
_cell.length_c   1.000
_cell.angle_alpha   90.00
_cell.angle_beta   90.00
_cell.angle_gamma   90.00
#
_symmetry.space_group_name_H-M   'P 1'
#
loop_
_entity.id
_entity.type
_entity.pdbx_description
1 polymer ?
#
loop_
_entity_poly.entity_id
_entity_poly.type
_entity_poly.pdbx_seq_one_letter_code
_entity_poly.pdbx_strand_id
1 'polypeptide(L)'
;MAVTEITLNGKKVLVNASQITSAISGIEVSLRQICKMIAPGFPLRLKAGSSLTKQQEIVALNAYDQLQELFAVKADGIAIAEAMRILSCGLKISQNSDDEGMSLAYGMALETVSKWALMETVKRILRGEVKTISDTFFPSTCEFVRLCRDLEEGLLTTASLVHKAVVNTRAKAQERRENVIPLTKTG
;
A
#
# COMPACT_ATOMS: atom_id res chain seq x y z
N MET A 1 7.78 -12.80 19.24
CA MET A 1 7.25 -11.89 18.20
C MET A 1 8.42 -11.40 17.37
N ALA A 2 8.42 -11.66 16.05
CA ALA A 2 9.45 -11.13 15.17
C ALA A 2 9.33 -9.60 15.09
N VAL A 3 10.44 -8.90 15.30
CA VAL A 3 10.52 -7.44 15.18
C VAL A 3 11.22 -7.15 13.87
N THR A 4 10.64 -6.27 13.05
CA THR A 4 11.23 -5.84 11.78
C THR A 4 11.76 -4.43 11.97
N GLU A 5 13.02 -4.20 11.61
CA GLU A 5 13.57 -2.86 11.54
C GLU A 5 13.07 -2.22 10.23
N ILE A 6 12.29 -1.15 10.34
CA ILE A 6 11.92 -0.33 9.18
C ILE A 6 12.49 1.06 9.37
N THR A 7 12.84 1.71 8.27
CA THR A 7 13.14 3.13 8.27
C THR A 7 11.85 3.87 7.97
N LEU A 8 11.45 4.78 8.85
CA LEU A 8 10.34 5.71 8.62
C LEU A 8 10.89 7.12 8.79
N ASN A 9 10.80 7.93 7.73
CA ASN A 9 11.32 9.32 7.72
C ASN A 9 12.80 9.40 8.13
N GLY A 10 13.64 8.47 7.66
CA GLY A 10 15.07 8.43 7.97
C GLY A 10 15.43 7.97 9.39
N LYS A 11 14.46 7.53 10.20
CA LYS A 11 14.71 6.94 11.52
C LYS A 11 14.46 5.44 11.49
N LYS A 12 15.44 4.66 11.96
CA LYS A 12 15.31 3.23 12.22
C LYS A 12 14.36 3.03 13.40
N VAL A 13 13.25 2.35 13.17
CA VAL A 13 12.27 2.00 14.20
C VAL A 13 12.10 0.48 14.20
N LEU A 14 12.26 -0.11 15.38
CA LEU A 14 11.88 -1.48 15.64
C LEU A 14 10.37 -1.53 15.81
N VAL A 15 9.69 -2.14 14.84
CA VAL A 15 8.23 -2.29 14.87
C VAL A 15 7.89 -3.76 14.75
N ASN A 16 6.85 -4.17 15.46
CA ASN A 16 6.27 -5.48 15.29
C ASN A 16 5.25 -5.49 14.13
N ALA A 17 4.89 -6.69 13.66
CA ALA A 17 3.94 -6.85 12.55
C ALA A 17 2.57 -6.18 12.79
N SER A 18 2.11 -6.11 14.05
CA SER A 18 0.85 -5.45 14.41
C SER A 18 0.93 -3.92 14.25
N GLN A 19 2.04 -3.32 14.67
CA GLN A 19 2.30 -1.88 14.50
C GLN A 19 2.42 -1.49 13.03
N ILE A 20 3.12 -2.28 12.22
CA ILE A 20 3.21 -2.09 10.77
C ILE A 20 1.81 -2.13 10.14
N THR A 21 1.02 -3.17 10.45
CA THR A 21 -0.33 -3.34 9.91
C THR A 21 -1.23 -2.15 10.28
N SER A 22 -1.18 -1.69 11.53
CA SER A 22 -1.96 -0.55 12.02
C SER A 22 -1.55 0.76 11.33
N ALA A 23 -0.26 1.02 11.17
CA ALA A 23 0.25 2.20 10.49
C ALA A 23 -0.21 2.26 9.02
N ILE A 24 -0.15 1.13 8.30
CA ILE A 24 -0.56 1.06 6.91
C ILE A 24 -2.07 1.18 6.77
N SER A 25 -2.84 0.55 7.66
CA SER A 25 -4.29 0.76 7.71
C SER A 25 -4.62 2.24 7.91
N GLY A 26 -3.87 2.96 8.73
CA GLY A 26 -4.02 4.41 8.92
C GLY A 26 -3.70 5.22 7.65
N ILE A 27 -2.61 4.88 6.96
CA ILE A 27 -2.23 5.48 5.68
C ILE A 27 -3.31 5.21 4.63
N GLU A 28 -3.72 3.95 4.46
CA GLU A 28 -4.71 3.52 3.48
C GLU A 28 -6.06 4.24 3.69
N VAL A 29 -6.56 4.27 4.93
CA VAL A 29 -7.82 4.97 5.27
C VAL A 29 -7.71 6.46 4.93
N SER A 30 -6.60 7.09 5.29
CA SER A 30 -6.35 8.51 5.00
C SER A 30 -6.30 8.77 3.49
N LEU A 31 -5.55 7.96 2.74
CA LEU A 31 -5.44 8.06 1.29
C LEU A 31 -6.80 7.88 0.60
N ARG A 32 -7.58 6.86 1.00
CA ARG A 32 -8.94 6.64 0.45
C ARG A 32 -9.86 7.83 0.75
N GLN A 33 -9.78 8.42 1.95
CA GLN A 33 -10.58 9.60 2.30
C GLN A 33 -10.19 10.81 1.44
N ILE A 34 -8.90 11.08 1.26
CA ILE A 34 -8.41 12.19 0.45
C ILE A 34 -8.75 11.97 -1.03
N CYS A 35 -8.65 10.74 -1.53
CA CYS A 35 -8.97 10.40 -2.91
C CYS A 35 -10.44 10.77 -3.26
N LYS A 36 -11.39 10.60 -2.32
CA LYS A 36 -12.79 11.04 -2.50
C LYS A 36 -12.94 12.56 -2.64
N MET A 37 -11.96 13.33 -2.21
CA MET A 37 -11.91 14.80 -2.30
C MET A 37 -11.23 15.29 -3.58
N ILE A 38 -10.69 14.40 -4.41
CA ILE A 38 -10.08 14.76 -5.70
C ILE A 38 -11.20 15.03 -6.71
N ALA A 39 -11.09 16.15 -7.43
CA ALA A 39 -11.98 16.48 -8.53
C ALA A 39 -11.67 15.60 -9.75
N PRO A 40 -12.69 15.17 -10.52
CA PRO A 40 -12.44 14.49 -11.78
C PRO A 40 -11.77 15.45 -12.78
N GLY A 41 -10.86 14.90 -13.59
CA GLY A 41 -10.17 15.65 -14.66
C GLY A 41 -8.70 15.96 -14.38
N PHE A 42 -8.03 16.49 -15.41
CA PHE A 42 -6.61 16.85 -15.36
C PHE A 42 -6.41 18.37 -15.50
N PRO A 43 -5.45 18.97 -14.77
CA PRO A 43 -4.61 18.34 -13.76
C PRO A 43 -5.41 17.94 -12.50
N LEU A 44 -5.03 16.83 -11.86
CA LEU A 44 -5.65 16.36 -10.63
C LEU A 44 -5.55 17.42 -9.54
N ARG A 45 -6.66 17.75 -8.89
CA ARG A 45 -6.76 18.78 -7.84
C ARG A 45 -7.82 18.39 -6.83
N LEU A 46 -7.79 18.98 -5.64
CA LEU A 46 -8.89 18.85 -4.69
C LEU A 46 -10.13 19.58 -5.22
N LYS A 47 -11.31 19.05 -4.88
CA LYS A 47 -12.62 19.67 -5.16
C LYS A 47 -12.68 21.07 -4.54
N ALA A 48 -13.37 21.98 -5.23
CA ALA A 48 -13.60 23.32 -4.71
C ALA A 48 -14.29 23.25 -3.34
N GLY A 49 -13.81 24.03 -2.37
CA GLY A 49 -14.32 24.00 -0.99
C GLY A 49 -13.79 22.86 -0.11
N SER A 50 -13.06 21.89 -0.68
CA SER A 50 -12.37 20.88 0.13
C SER A 50 -11.04 21.44 0.64
N SER A 51 -10.76 21.21 1.93
CA SER A 51 -9.48 21.52 2.55
C SER A 51 -8.99 20.31 3.34
N LEU A 52 -7.68 20.08 3.29
CA LEU A 52 -7.04 19.05 4.10
C LEU A 52 -6.61 19.65 5.43
N THR A 53 -6.68 18.85 6.48
CA THR A 53 -5.96 19.17 7.72
C THR A 53 -4.45 19.09 7.48
N LYS A 54 -3.64 19.76 8.31
CA LYS A 54 -2.16 19.66 8.24
C LYS A 54 -1.69 18.20 8.29
N GLN A 55 -2.34 17.38 9.13
CA GLN A 55 -1.99 15.96 9.25
C GLN A 55 -2.29 15.17 7.98
N GLN A 56 -3.47 15.37 7.37
CA GLN A 56 -3.82 14.73 6.10
C GLN A 56 -2.87 15.13 4.97
N GLU A 57 -2.42 16.38 4.99
CA GLU A 57 -1.48 16.89 4.00
C GLU A 57 -0.09 16.27 4.17
N ILE A 58 0.42 16.15 5.40
CA ILE A 58 1.67 15.44 5.69
C ILE A 58 1.58 13.97 5.24
N VAL A 59 0.48 13.29 5.57
CA VAL A 59 0.26 11.90 5.15
C VAL A 59 0.21 11.80 3.62
N ALA A 60 -0.55 12.67 2.95
CA ALA A 60 -0.65 12.67 1.48
C ALA A 60 0.69 12.86 0.77
N LEU A 61 1.58 13.69 1.34
CA LEU A 61 2.87 13.99 0.75
C LEU A 61 3.90 12.89 1.00
N ASN A 62 3.86 12.24 2.16
CA ASN A 62 4.86 11.26 2.56
C ASN A 62 4.44 9.81 2.30
N ALA A 63 3.15 9.54 2.09
CA ALA A 63 2.64 8.17 1.99
C ALA A 63 3.27 7.37 0.85
N TYR A 64 3.56 8.01 -0.28
CA TYR A 64 4.16 7.32 -1.42
C TYR A 64 5.54 6.75 -1.05
N ASP A 65 6.42 7.60 -0.52
CA ASP A 65 7.77 7.20 -0.12
C ASP A 65 7.74 6.17 1.02
N GLN A 66 6.86 6.37 2.02
CA GLN A 66 6.69 5.41 3.12
C GLN A 66 6.23 4.03 2.64
N LEU A 67 5.32 3.98 1.67
CA LEU A 67 4.87 2.72 1.07
C LEU A 67 5.98 2.09 0.23
N GLN A 68 6.79 2.87 -0.50
CA GLN A 68 7.93 2.36 -1.24
C GLN A 68 9.00 1.75 -0.32
N GLU A 69 9.38 2.45 0.76
CA GLU A 69 10.34 1.96 1.76
C GLU A 69 9.86 0.65 2.37
N LEU A 70 8.57 0.56 2.70
CA LEU A 70 7.97 -0.66 3.21
C LEU A 70 7.99 -1.80 2.17
N PHE A 71 7.59 -1.53 0.93
CA PHE A 71 7.49 -2.56 -0.11
C PHE A 71 8.85 -3.02 -0.65
N ALA A 72 9.91 -2.27 -0.34
CA ALA A 72 11.30 -2.68 -0.58
C ALA A 72 11.71 -3.86 0.32
N VAL A 73 11.07 -4.06 1.48
CA VAL A 73 11.33 -5.22 2.35
C VAL A 73 10.66 -6.46 1.77
N LYS A 74 11.42 -7.23 1.01
CA LYS A 74 10.96 -8.46 0.35
C LYS A 74 10.70 -9.60 1.32
N ALA A 75 9.79 -10.49 0.93
CA ALA A 75 9.51 -11.70 1.69
C ALA A 75 10.75 -12.63 1.67
N ASP A 76 11.17 -13.06 2.85
CA ASP A 76 12.20 -14.08 3.02
C ASP A 76 11.58 -15.48 3.11
N GLY A 77 12.40 -16.53 3.00
CA GLY A 77 11.93 -17.92 3.08
C GLY A 77 11.17 -18.24 4.37
N ILE A 78 11.50 -17.56 5.48
CA ILE A 78 10.79 -17.72 6.77
C ILE A 78 9.37 -17.17 6.66
N ALA A 79 9.20 -15.95 6.13
CA ALA A 79 7.90 -15.33 5.94
C ALA A 79 7.05 -16.10 4.92
N ILE A 80 7.67 -16.63 3.86
CA ILE A 80 7.00 -17.46 2.85
C ILE A 80 6.51 -18.77 3.50
N ALA A 81 7.36 -19.47 4.22
CA ALA A 81 6.97 -20.70 4.92
C ALA A 81 5.87 -20.45 5.96
N GLU A 82 5.94 -19.33 6.69
CA GLU A 82 4.90 -18.93 7.64
C GLU A 82 3.56 -18.65 6.93
N ALA A 83 3.57 -17.90 5.84
CA ALA A 83 2.38 -17.61 5.04
C ALA A 83 1.72 -18.89 4.51
N MET A 84 2.52 -19.81 3.96
CA MET A 84 2.06 -21.10 3.46
C MET A 84 1.45 -21.96 4.57
N ARG A 85 2.11 -22.03 5.74
CA ARG A 85 1.60 -22.76 6.91
C ARG A 85 0.26 -22.19 7.41
N ILE A 86 0.10 -20.88 7.39
CA ILE A 86 -1.15 -20.24 7.83
C ILE A 86 -2.28 -20.58 6.85
N LEU A 87 -2.03 -20.51 5.55
CA LEU A 87 -3.02 -20.88 4.54
C LEU A 87 -3.41 -22.36 4.62
N SER A 88 -2.49 -23.26 4.96
CA SER A 88 -2.79 -24.70 5.08
C SER A 88 -3.62 -25.06 6.31
N CYS A 89 -3.75 -24.17 7.28
CA CYS A 89 -4.73 -24.31 8.34
C CYS A 89 -6.17 -24.01 7.88
N GLY A 90 -6.35 -23.24 6.81
CA GLY A 90 -7.67 -22.79 6.32
C GLY A 90 -8.08 -23.40 4.97
N LEU A 91 -7.13 -23.86 4.16
CA LEU A 91 -7.35 -24.29 2.78
C LEU A 91 -6.77 -25.68 2.52
N LYS A 92 -7.38 -26.41 1.59
CA LYS A 92 -6.92 -27.73 1.17
C LYS A 92 -5.85 -27.63 0.08
N ILE A 93 -4.79 -28.40 0.25
CA ILE A 93 -3.84 -28.73 -0.81
C ILE A 93 -4.42 -29.91 -1.61
N SER A 94 -4.27 -29.91 -2.93
CA SER A 94 -4.75 -31.01 -3.76
C SER A 94 -4.04 -32.32 -3.39
N GLN A 95 -4.76 -33.45 -3.40
CA GLN A 95 -4.18 -34.75 -3.01
C GLN A 95 -3.06 -35.24 -3.95
N ASN A 96 -3.01 -34.71 -5.18
CA ASN A 96 -2.00 -35.07 -6.18
C ASN A 96 -0.90 -33.99 -6.31
N SER A 97 -0.74 -33.14 -5.31
CA SER A 97 0.25 -32.07 -5.36
C SER A 97 1.64 -32.60 -5.09
N ASP A 98 2.61 -32.13 -5.87
CA ASP A 98 4.03 -32.27 -5.56
C ASP A 98 4.41 -31.21 -4.53
N ASP A 99 4.50 -31.61 -3.25
CA ASP A 99 4.80 -30.71 -2.14
C ASP A 99 6.16 -30.01 -2.30
N GLU A 100 7.17 -30.70 -2.84
CA GLU A 100 8.50 -30.15 -3.06
C GLU A 100 8.48 -29.15 -4.21
N GLY A 101 7.86 -29.53 -5.33
CA GLY A 101 7.64 -28.64 -6.47
C GLY A 101 6.81 -27.39 -6.13
N MET A 102 5.78 -27.55 -5.29
CA MET A 102 5.00 -26.42 -4.77
C MET A 102 5.87 -25.49 -3.93
N SER A 103 6.58 -26.03 -2.94
CA SER A 103 7.44 -25.24 -2.06
C SER A 103 8.45 -24.41 -2.85
N LEU A 104 9.11 -25.03 -3.83
CA LEU A 104 10.06 -24.35 -4.72
C LEU A 104 9.37 -23.25 -5.55
N ALA A 105 8.22 -23.54 -6.14
CA ALA A 105 7.47 -22.57 -6.95
C ALA A 105 7.04 -21.34 -6.14
N TYR A 106 6.47 -21.54 -4.95
CA TYR A 106 6.11 -20.41 -4.08
C TYR A 106 7.33 -19.65 -3.57
N GLY A 107 8.40 -20.35 -3.19
CA GLY A 107 9.66 -19.72 -2.77
C GLY A 107 10.17 -18.74 -3.82
N MET A 108 10.39 -19.24 -5.05
CA MET A 108 10.90 -18.41 -6.15
C MET A 108 9.97 -17.24 -6.51
N ALA A 109 8.66 -17.47 -6.50
CA ALA A 109 7.73 -16.46 -6.99
C ALA A 109 7.44 -15.36 -5.95
N LEU A 110 7.34 -15.73 -4.66
CA LEU A 110 6.99 -14.81 -3.58
C LEU A 110 8.19 -14.00 -3.06
N GLU A 111 9.43 -14.39 -3.34
CA GLU A 111 10.62 -13.55 -3.07
C GLU A 111 10.55 -12.17 -3.76
N THR A 112 9.74 -12.04 -4.82
CA THR A 112 9.58 -10.78 -5.55
C THR A 112 8.62 -9.78 -4.88
N VAL A 113 7.78 -10.23 -3.96
CA VAL A 113 6.76 -9.40 -3.30
C VAL A 113 7.24 -8.95 -1.92
N SER A 114 6.68 -7.86 -1.40
CA SER A 114 7.01 -7.41 -0.05
C SER A 114 6.47 -8.38 1.00
N LYS A 115 7.22 -8.48 2.10
CA LYS A 115 6.82 -9.26 3.28
C LYS A 115 5.46 -8.81 3.81
N TRP A 116 5.19 -7.51 3.77
CA TRP A 116 3.90 -6.98 4.19
C TRP A 116 2.77 -7.43 3.27
N ALA A 117 2.91 -7.28 1.95
CA ALA A 117 1.87 -7.65 1.00
C ALA A 117 1.56 -9.14 1.05
N LEU A 118 2.58 -9.98 1.22
CA LEU A 118 2.42 -11.42 1.44
C LEU A 118 1.49 -11.70 2.64
N MET A 119 1.83 -11.18 3.82
CA MET A 119 1.08 -11.46 5.04
C MET A 119 -0.30 -10.81 5.05
N GLU A 120 -0.44 -9.63 4.47
CA GLU A 120 -1.75 -8.98 4.36
C GLU A 120 -2.65 -9.75 3.39
N THR A 121 -2.12 -10.23 2.27
CA THR A 121 -2.89 -11.06 1.34
C THR A 121 -3.37 -12.34 2.01
N VAL A 122 -2.52 -13.03 2.78
CA VAL A 122 -2.94 -14.20 3.58
C VAL A 122 -4.13 -13.88 4.47
N LYS A 123 -4.09 -12.75 5.21
CA LYS A 123 -5.21 -12.35 6.07
C LYS A 123 -6.49 -12.10 5.28
N ARG A 124 -6.41 -11.42 4.14
CA ARG A 124 -7.57 -11.12 3.29
C ARG A 124 -8.20 -12.39 2.73
N ILE A 125 -7.38 -13.36 2.33
CA ILE A 125 -7.84 -14.70 1.92
C ILE A 125 -8.60 -15.37 3.06
N LEU A 126 -8.00 -15.46 4.25
CA LEU A 126 -8.62 -16.10 5.41
C LEU A 126 -9.91 -15.41 5.89
N ARG A 127 -10.06 -14.11 5.65
CA ARG A 127 -11.29 -13.36 5.95
C ARG A 127 -12.37 -13.48 4.87
N GLY A 128 -12.08 -14.17 3.76
CA GLY A 128 -13.00 -14.25 2.62
C GLY A 128 -13.16 -12.94 1.86
N GLU A 129 -12.21 -12.01 1.99
CA GLU A 129 -12.24 -10.70 1.31
C GLU A 129 -11.80 -10.80 -0.16
N VAL A 130 -11.11 -11.89 -0.53
CA VAL A 130 -10.65 -12.17 -1.90
C VAL A 130 -11.66 -13.06 -2.61
N LYS A 131 -12.41 -12.49 -3.57
CA LYS A 131 -13.47 -13.21 -4.32
C LYS A 131 -12.97 -13.94 -5.57
N THR A 132 -11.72 -13.72 -5.96
CA THR A 132 -11.16 -14.17 -7.24
C THR A 132 -10.44 -15.51 -7.16
N ILE A 133 -10.38 -16.12 -5.98
CA ILE A 133 -9.74 -17.42 -5.74
C ILE A 133 -10.72 -18.38 -5.08
N SER A 134 -10.35 -19.66 -5.04
CA SER A 134 -11.08 -20.68 -4.29
C SER A 134 -11.11 -20.35 -2.79
N ASP A 135 -12.27 -20.53 -2.16
CA ASP A 135 -12.45 -20.50 -0.71
C ASP A 135 -12.04 -21.82 -0.03
N THR A 136 -11.80 -22.85 -0.84
CA THR A 136 -11.59 -24.23 -0.37
C THR A 136 -10.18 -24.72 -0.66
N PHE A 137 -9.57 -24.29 -1.76
CA PHE A 137 -8.29 -24.77 -2.24
C PHE A 137 -7.21 -23.70 -2.16
N PHE A 138 -5.97 -24.13 -2.04
CA PHE A 138 -4.82 -23.22 -2.14
C PHE A 138 -4.86 -22.40 -3.43
N PRO A 139 -4.57 -21.08 -3.36
CA PRO A 139 -4.42 -20.27 -4.56
C PRO A 139 -3.20 -20.76 -5.33
N SER A 140 -3.26 -20.87 -6.66
CA SER A 140 -2.05 -21.15 -7.45
C SER A 140 -0.96 -20.09 -7.19
N THR A 141 0.30 -20.45 -7.44
CA THR A 141 1.43 -19.53 -7.25
C THR A 141 1.23 -18.21 -8.01
N CYS A 142 0.74 -18.26 -9.26
CA CYS A 142 0.43 -17.07 -10.04
C CYS A 142 -0.69 -16.22 -9.44
N GLU A 143 -1.78 -16.85 -8.97
CA GLU A 143 -2.87 -16.11 -8.33
C GLU A 143 -2.38 -15.41 -7.07
N PHE A 144 -1.60 -16.11 -6.24
CA PHE A 144 -1.15 -15.57 -4.97
C PHE A 144 -0.17 -14.40 -5.15
N VAL A 145 0.78 -14.53 -6.08
CA VAL A 145 1.71 -13.44 -6.44
C VAL A 145 0.96 -12.24 -7.00
N ARG A 146 -0.01 -12.48 -7.88
CA ARG A 146 -0.82 -11.40 -8.47
C ARG A 146 -1.58 -10.63 -7.39
N LEU A 147 -2.24 -11.32 -6.46
CA LEU A 147 -2.95 -10.67 -5.35
C LEU A 147 -2.03 -9.78 -4.51
N CYS A 148 -0.80 -10.25 -4.23
CA CYS A 148 0.18 -9.46 -3.50
C CYS A 148 0.61 -8.21 -4.28
N ARG A 149 0.86 -8.34 -5.58
CA ARG A 149 1.26 -7.21 -6.45
C ARG A 149 0.14 -6.20 -6.63
N ASP A 150 -1.09 -6.66 -6.87
CA ASP A 150 -2.27 -5.80 -7.01
C ASP A 150 -2.49 -4.97 -5.74
N LEU A 151 -2.21 -5.55 -4.57
CA LEU A 151 -2.27 -4.84 -3.29
C LEU A 151 -1.23 -3.73 -3.19
N GLU A 152 0.03 -4.01 -3.54
CA GLU A 152 1.11 -3.01 -3.54
C GLU A 152 0.84 -1.89 -4.55
N GLU A 153 0.53 -2.25 -5.79
CA GLU A 153 0.30 -1.33 -6.89
C GLU A 153 -0.93 -0.44 -6.63
N GLY A 154 -2.01 -1.02 -6.10
CA GLY A 154 -3.22 -0.26 -5.76
C GLY A 154 -2.96 0.83 -4.71
N LEU A 155 -2.14 0.52 -3.69
CA LEU A 155 -1.76 1.49 -2.67
C LEU A 155 -0.82 2.56 -3.21
N LEU A 156 0.23 2.19 -3.95
CA LEU A 156 1.16 3.15 -4.57
C LEU A 156 0.46 4.07 -5.56
N THR A 157 -0.46 3.53 -6.37
CA THR A 157 -1.25 4.30 -7.33
C THR A 157 -2.12 5.32 -6.59
N THR A 158 -2.82 4.88 -5.54
CA THR A 158 -3.66 5.79 -4.73
C THR A 158 -2.82 6.89 -4.09
N ALA A 159 -1.67 6.53 -3.51
CA ALA A 159 -0.74 7.50 -2.92
C ALA A 159 -0.22 8.51 -3.96
N SER A 160 0.15 8.05 -5.16
CA SER A 160 0.63 8.92 -6.25
C SER A 160 -0.44 9.91 -6.72
N LEU A 161 -1.69 9.44 -6.88
CA LEU A 161 -2.82 10.29 -7.26
C LEU A 161 -3.09 11.37 -6.21
N VAL A 162 -3.11 10.98 -4.93
CA VAL A 162 -3.30 11.88 -3.80
C VAL A 162 -2.17 12.91 -3.72
N HIS A 163 -0.92 12.48 -3.81
CA HIS A 163 0.26 13.37 -3.82
C HIS A 163 0.14 14.43 -4.92
N LYS A 164 -0.10 14.00 -6.17
CA LYS A 164 -0.27 14.91 -7.31
C LYS A 164 -1.39 15.92 -7.08
N ALA A 165 -2.54 15.47 -6.56
CA ALA A 165 -3.68 16.34 -6.30
C ALA A 165 -3.36 17.42 -5.26
N VAL A 166 -2.63 17.07 -4.19
CA VAL A 166 -2.22 18.01 -3.14
C VAL A 166 -1.22 19.03 -3.69
N VAL A 167 -0.16 18.59 -4.37
CA VAL A 167 0.86 19.47 -4.96
C VAL A 167 0.24 20.45 -5.95
N ASN A 168 -0.60 19.98 -6.87
CA ASN A 168 -1.27 20.84 -7.86
C ASN A 168 -2.23 21.84 -7.22
N THR A 169 -2.86 21.48 -6.09
CA THR A 169 -3.75 22.38 -5.36
C THR A 169 -2.97 23.49 -4.67
N ARG A 170 -1.81 23.16 -4.07
CA ARG A 170 -0.89 24.14 -3.49
C ARG A 170 -0.37 25.14 -4.53
N ALA A 171 0.12 24.63 -5.67
CA ALA A 171 0.63 25.46 -6.75
C ALA A 171 -0.41 26.48 -7.23
N LYS A 172 -1.65 26.04 -7.49
CA LYS A 172 -2.75 26.93 -7.90
C LYS A 172 -3.10 27.98 -6.84
N ALA A 173 -3.04 27.61 -5.55
CA ALA A 173 -3.31 28.55 -4.47
C ALA A 173 -2.23 29.64 -4.38
N GLN A 174 -0.97 29.29 -4.69
CA GLN A 174 0.14 30.22 -4.74
C GLN A 174 0.04 31.18 -5.94
N GLU A 175 -0.22 30.67 -7.15
CA GLU A 175 -0.46 31.49 -8.36
C GLU A 175 -1.56 32.56 -8.13
N ARG A 176 -2.65 32.16 -7.45
CA ARG A 176 -3.73 33.09 -7.09
C ARG A 176 -3.31 34.18 -6.12
N ARG A 177 -2.40 33.89 -5.19
CA ARG A 177 -1.89 34.89 -4.23
C ARG A 177 -0.94 35.86 -4.91
N GLU A 178 -0.08 35.38 -5.79
CA GLU A 178 0.86 36.20 -6.56
C GLU A 178 0.13 37.13 -7.54
N ASN A 179 -0.95 36.66 -8.19
CA ASN A 179 -1.76 37.47 -9.12
C ASN A 179 -2.68 38.51 -8.44
N VAL A 180 -2.82 38.49 -7.11
CA VAL A 180 -3.66 39.45 -6.36
C VAL A 180 -2.86 40.65 -5.85
N ILE A 181 -1.52 40.65 -5.95
CA ILE A 181 -0.70 41.83 -5.63
C ILE A 181 -0.90 42.86 -6.74
N PRO A 182 -1.59 44.00 -6.51
CA PRO A 182 -1.74 45.00 -7.54
C PRO A 182 -0.37 45.67 -7.75
N LEU A 183 0.04 45.80 -9.01
CA LEU A 183 1.10 46.71 -9.42
C LEU A 183 0.66 48.16 -9.18
N THR A 184 0.62 48.62 -7.92
CA THR A 184 0.66 50.05 -7.64
C THR A 184 2.11 50.50 -7.79
N LYS A 185 2.54 50.70 -9.04
CA LYS A 185 3.69 51.56 -9.30
C LYS A 185 3.24 53.01 -9.15
N THR A 186 3.82 53.64 -8.15
CA THR A 186 4.02 55.07 -8.00
C THR A 186 4.45 55.73 -9.31
N GLY A 187 3.79 56.85 -9.64
CA GLY A 187 4.12 57.77 -10.73
C GLY A 187 3.28 59.02 -10.58
#